data_AF-A0A1F7PUS7-F1
#
_entry.id   AF-A0A1F7PUS7-F1
#
_cell.length_a   1.000
_cell.length_b   1.000
_cell.length_c   1.000
_cell.angle_alpha   90.00
_cell.angle_beta   90.00
_cell.angle_gamma   90.00
#
_symmetry.space_group_name_H-M   'P 1'
#
loop_
_entity.id
_entity.type
_entity.pdbx_description
1 polymer ?
#
loop_
_entity_poly.entity_id
_entity_poly.type
_entity_poly.pdbx_seq_one_letter_code
_entity_poly.pdbx_strand_id
1 'polypeptide(L)'
;MFQPDPALALTAFPPRPRERAHRRVLHAAGALHQWLEVALDRLVSSPLNPLYHTGTIAVFSLAVATVTGIYLFLFYRVGTTAAHQSIEGIMAQPLGLGALMRSLHRYASDAAILAAVLHGLKMLLSDRFWGPRWISWVTGITLVALVWVTGATGYWLVWDTQALILSVTTARFLDVTPFFTEPIVQTFVRNDTIQNFLFFIVLFIHITIPLLLGAMYWLHVMRLARARFFPPRVVLWVTGAALVVASLLRPALSGPAADPAVLPGAVPVDWFYFPYFPLTRLDPSTGWAIVAGTAGLVLALPWLLRGREPARAKVENVACTGCTRCYKDCPYEAIVMVPRTDGGRYKTEAVVNPARCVGCGICVGACDSAGILLGGEHARVLTGAVTSRIVALRNTLARTSAPAPRPVLVFACRLMPHLEGRLGPDGALAGVPGATVVGLPCVGMLHPEMLEGALGAGAAGVYIAGCVPEDCQAREGSTLLAERLVGQRLPKLKDVASGRVRLDWYSPVEVRRFLGDLRAFQEALP
;
A
#
# COMPACT_ATOMS: atom_id res chain seq x y z
N MET A 1 13.44 -5.12 30.09
CA MET A 1 12.66 -4.25 30.99
C MET A 1 12.30 -2.99 30.19
N PHE A 2 11.06 -2.92 29.69
CA PHE A 2 10.57 -1.79 28.90
C PHE A 2 10.33 -0.62 29.85
N GLN A 3 11.16 0.43 29.79
CA GLN A 3 10.73 1.73 30.31
C GLN A 3 9.85 2.37 29.23
N PRO A 4 8.57 2.69 29.51
CA PRO A 4 7.79 3.54 28.64
C PRO A 4 8.49 4.92 28.60
N ASP A 5 8.76 5.40 27.39
CA ASP A 5 9.28 6.74 27.16
C ASP A 5 8.21 7.74 27.63
N PRO A 6 8.43 8.53 28.70
CA PRO A 6 7.42 9.43 29.28
C PRO A 6 7.12 10.66 28.38
N ALA A 7 7.63 10.69 27.15
CA ALA A 7 7.60 11.85 26.26
C ALA A 7 6.39 11.93 25.31
N LEU A 8 5.25 11.29 25.62
CA LEU A 8 3.98 11.66 24.96
C LEU A 8 3.41 12.97 25.51
N ALA A 9 3.92 13.43 26.65
CA ALA A 9 3.67 14.76 27.17
C ALA A 9 4.57 15.79 26.45
N LEU A 10 3.93 16.66 25.67
CA LEU A 10 4.39 17.99 25.24
C LEU A 10 5.42 18.15 24.10
N THR A 11 6.07 17.10 23.60
CA THR A 11 6.91 17.29 22.40
C THR A 11 6.03 17.36 21.14
N ALA A 12 6.12 18.44 20.36
CA ALA A 12 5.38 18.58 19.09
C ALA A 12 5.60 17.37 18.18
N PHE A 13 6.80 16.82 18.23
CA PHE A 13 7.21 15.48 17.87
C PHE A 13 8.33 15.10 18.85
N PRO A 14 8.43 13.86 19.38
CA PRO A 14 9.67 13.47 20.05
C PRO A 14 10.82 13.67 19.05
N PRO A 15 11.94 14.29 19.43
CA PRO A 15 13.04 14.56 18.51
C PRO A 15 13.43 13.25 17.83
N ARG A 16 13.43 13.23 16.49
CA ARG A 16 13.88 12.04 15.75
C ARG A 16 15.34 11.81 16.15
N PRO A 17 15.69 10.69 16.82
CA PRO A 17 17.09 10.36 17.04
C PRO A 17 17.80 10.31 15.69
N ARG A 18 19.12 10.57 15.65
CA ARG A 18 19.92 10.53 14.41
C ARG A 18 19.56 9.28 13.61
N GLU A 19 18.85 9.51 12.51
CA GLU A 19 18.34 8.42 11.72
C GLU A 19 19.49 7.70 11.03
N ARG A 20 19.45 6.36 11.01
CA ARG A 20 20.48 5.55 10.35
C ARG A 20 20.57 5.96 8.88
N ALA A 21 21.78 6.01 8.32
CA ALA A 21 22.01 6.53 6.96
C ALA A 21 21.11 5.88 5.88
N HIS A 22 20.90 4.57 5.95
CA HIS A 22 20.04 3.84 5.00
C HIS A 22 18.58 4.30 5.03
N ARG A 23 18.05 4.71 6.19
CA ARG A 23 16.67 5.22 6.29
C ARG A 23 16.54 6.62 5.71
N ARG A 24 17.59 7.46 5.81
CA ARG A 24 17.60 8.77 5.15
C ARG A 24 17.53 8.64 3.63
N VAL A 25 18.27 7.68 3.06
CA VAL A 25 18.20 7.39 1.62
C VAL A 25 16.80 6.93 1.22
N LEU A 26 16.19 6.02 2.00
CA LEU A 26 14.81 5.58 1.77
C LEU A 26 13.81 6.73 1.81
N HIS A 27 13.92 7.63 2.78
CA HIS A 27 13.05 8.80 2.88
C HIS A 27 13.27 9.82 1.76
N ALA A 28 14.50 10.02 1.30
CA ALA A 28 14.79 10.86 0.14
C ALA A 28 14.16 10.30 -1.14
N ALA A 29 14.31 8.99 -1.37
CA ALA A 29 13.66 8.30 -2.49
C ALA A 29 12.12 8.34 -2.37
N GLY A 30 11.59 8.20 -1.16
CA GLY A 30 10.17 8.36 -0.88
C GLY A 30 9.63 9.75 -1.20
N ALA A 31 10.40 10.81 -0.90
CA ALA A 31 10.03 12.17 -1.25
C ALA A 31 9.98 12.39 -2.78
N LEU A 32 10.90 11.78 -3.54
CA LEU A 32 10.86 11.83 -5.00
C LEU A 32 9.58 11.18 -5.55
N HIS A 33 9.22 10.01 -5.02
CA HIS A 33 7.97 9.33 -5.40
C HIS A 33 6.73 10.16 -5.06
N GLN A 34 6.70 10.80 -3.90
CA GLN A 34 5.60 11.68 -3.49
C GLN A 34 5.49 12.92 -4.38
N TRP A 35 6.60 13.47 -4.88
CA TRP A 35 6.56 14.54 -5.87
C TRP A 35 5.93 14.09 -7.19
N LEU A 36 6.18 12.87 -7.63
CA LEU A 36 5.52 12.28 -8.79
C LEU A 36 4.02 12.12 -8.55
N GLU A 37 3.60 11.66 -7.37
CA GLU A 37 2.18 11.57 -6.99
C GLU A 37 1.51 12.95 -7.05
N VAL A 38 2.14 13.98 -6.46
CA VAL A 38 1.62 15.37 -6.50
C VAL A 38 1.54 15.93 -7.92
N ALA A 39 2.51 15.61 -8.78
CA ALA A 39 2.47 16.03 -10.18
C ALA A 39 1.27 15.42 -10.92
N LEU A 40 0.99 14.13 -10.67
CA LEU A 40 -0.19 13.46 -11.24
C LEU A 40 -1.50 13.95 -10.63
N ASP A 41 -1.55 14.26 -9.34
CA ASP A 41 -2.73 14.84 -8.70
C ASP A 41 -3.17 16.14 -9.39
N ARG A 42 -2.21 16.96 -9.85
CA ARG A 42 -2.50 18.19 -10.59
C ARG A 42 -3.06 17.94 -11.98
N LEU A 43 -2.80 16.77 -12.57
CA LEU A 43 -3.27 16.42 -13.92
C LEU A 43 -4.64 15.75 -13.91
N VAL A 44 -4.88 14.82 -12.97
CA VAL A 44 -6.09 13.98 -12.99
C VAL A 44 -6.97 14.10 -11.74
N SER A 45 -6.60 14.94 -10.77
CA SER A 45 -7.14 14.99 -9.40
C SER A 45 -6.77 13.77 -8.55
N SER A 46 -6.69 13.99 -7.23
CA SER A 46 -6.25 12.98 -6.26
C SER A 46 -7.08 11.67 -6.25
N PRO A 47 -8.43 11.69 -6.29
CA PRO A 47 -9.21 10.46 -6.29
C PRO A 47 -8.96 9.55 -7.51
N LEU A 48 -8.52 10.13 -8.63
CA LEU A 48 -8.30 9.44 -9.91
C LEU A 48 -6.82 9.14 -10.19
N ASN A 49 -5.90 9.56 -9.32
CA ASN A 49 -4.48 9.31 -9.49
C ASN A 49 -4.19 7.79 -9.46
N PRO A 50 -3.70 7.19 -10.57
CA PRO A 50 -3.48 5.75 -10.65
C PRO A 50 -2.40 5.24 -9.68
N LEU A 51 -1.45 6.09 -9.26
CA LEU A 51 -0.40 5.71 -8.32
C LEU A 51 -0.95 5.36 -6.93
N TYR A 52 -2.11 5.91 -6.56
CA TYR A 52 -2.81 5.54 -5.32
C TYR A 52 -3.47 4.17 -5.39
N HIS A 53 -3.80 3.72 -6.60
CA HIS A 53 -4.61 2.52 -6.84
C HIS A 53 -3.81 1.34 -7.42
N THR A 54 -2.48 1.39 -7.41
CA THR A 54 -1.58 0.36 -7.98
C THR A 54 -1.90 -1.06 -7.53
N GLY A 55 -2.17 -1.28 -6.24
CA GLY A 55 -2.56 -2.60 -5.73
C GLY A 55 -3.89 -3.10 -6.27
N THR A 56 -4.91 -2.23 -6.33
CA THR A 56 -6.23 -2.58 -6.88
C THR A 56 -6.24 -2.70 -8.40
N ILE A 57 -5.39 -1.93 -9.10
CA ILE A 57 -5.17 -2.06 -10.55
C ILE A 57 -4.54 -3.43 -10.84
N ALA A 58 -3.56 -3.86 -10.04
CA ALA A 58 -2.97 -5.19 -10.19
C ALA A 58 -4.02 -6.31 -10.08
N VAL A 59 -4.90 -6.25 -9.06
CA VAL A 59 -5.99 -7.23 -8.87
C VAL A 59 -7.01 -7.17 -10.01
N PHE A 60 -7.39 -5.97 -10.46
CA PHE A 60 -8.30 -5.81 -11.59
C PHE A 60 -7.72 -6.41 -12.88
N SER A 61 -6.48 -6.09 -13.21
CA SER A 61 -5.79 -6.65 -14.37
C SER A 61 -5.65 -8.17 -14.27
N LEU A 62 -5.38 -8.71 -13.07
CA LEU A 62 -5.34 -10.16 -12.86
C LEU A 62 -6.72 -10.81 -13.07
N ALA A 63 -7.81 -10.13 -12.68
CA ALA A 63 -9.17 -10.59 -12.96
C ALA A 63 -9.49 -10.59 -14.46
N VAL A 64 -9.07 -9.55 -15.19
CA VAL A 64 -9.19 -9.51 -16.67
C VAL A 64 -8.39 -10.65 -17.30
N ALA A 65 -7.15 -10.87 -16.86
CA ALA A 65 -6.31 -11.98 -17.31
C ALA A 65 -6.96 -13.34 -17.01
N THR A 66 -7.60 -13.50 -15.85
CA THR A 66 -8.30 -14.73 -15.48
C THR A 66 -9.50 -14.99 -16.39
N VAL A 67 -10.37 -14.00 -16.61
CA VAL A 67 -11.56 -14.13 -17.46
C VAL A 67 -11.18 -14.44 -18.91
N THR A 68 -10.22 -13.69 -19.45
CA THR A 68 -9.70 -13.92 -20.81
C THR A 68 -8.94 -15.26 -20.91
N GLY A 69 -8.24 -15.68 -19.86
CA GLY A 69 -7.55 -16.96 -19.80
C GLY A 69 -8.51 -18.14 -19.82
N ILE A 70 -9.62 -18.06 -19.07
CA ILE A 70 -10.71 -19.05 -19.13
C ILE A 70 -11.26 -19.15 -20.55
N TYR A 71 -11.49 -18.01 -21.22
CA TYR A 71 -11.93 -18.02 -22.62
C TYR A 71 -10.94 -18.75 -23.53
N LEU A 72 -9.64 -18.43 -23.44
CA LEU A 72 -8.60 -19.07 -24.26
C LEU A 72 -8.50 -20.58 -23.98
N PHE A 73 -8.62 -20.97 -22.72
CA PHE A 73 -8.56 -22.37 -22.28
C PHE A 73 -9.64 -23.24 -22.94
N LEU A 74 -10.85 -22.70 -23.18
CA LEU A 74 -11.95 -23.45 -23.82
C LEU A 74 -11.64 -23.91 -25.26
N PHE A 75 -10.70 -23.25 -25.92
CA PHE A 75 -10.35 -23.52 -27.32
C PHE A 75 -8.91 -24.02 -27.50
N TYR A 76 -8.07 -23.94 -26.46
CA TYR A 76 -6.68 -24.34 -26.51
C TYR A 76 -6.54 -25.86 -26.62
N ARG A 77 -5.61 -26.32 -27.48
CA ARG A 77 -5.28 -27.75 -27.61
C ARG A 77 -3.85 -27.99 -27.17
N VAL A 78 -3.66 -28.95 -26.28
CA VAL A 78 -2.35 -29.31 -25.72
C VAL A 78 -1.58 -30.18 -26.71
N GLY A 79 -0.32 -29.83 -26.96
CA GLY A 79 0.63 -30.67 -27.69
C GLY A 79 1.56 -29.87 -28.59
N THR A 80 2.67 -30.47 -28.99
CA THR A 80 3.75 -29.80 -29.75
C THR A 80 3.34 -29.38 -31.16
N THR A 81 2.43 -30.12 -31.79
CA THR A 81 1.89 -29.80 -33.12
C THR A 81 0.57 -29.01 -33.04
N ALA A 82 -0.17 -29.15 -31.94
CA ALA A 82 -1.52 -28.60 -31.79
C ALA A 82 -1.56 -27.24 -31.07
N ALA A 83 -0.62 -26.96 -30.16
CA ALA A 83 -0.63 -25.74 -29.32
C ALA A 83 -0.62 -24.47 -30.18
N HIS A 84 0.40 -24.32 -31.01
CA HIS A 84 0.56 -23.16 -31.90
C HIS A 84 -0.64 -23.02 -32.85
N GLN A 85 -1.06 -24.12 -33.49
CA GLN A 85 -2.20 -24.11 -34.41
C GLN A 85 -3.52 -23.73 -33.72
N SER A 86 -3.74 -24.18 -32.48
CA SER A 86 -4.95 -23.84 -31.72
C SER A 86 -5.01 -22.36 -31.37
N ILE A 87 -3.86 -21.75 -31.08
CA ILE A 87 -3.75 -20.32 -30.83
C ILE A 87 -4.07 -19.51 -32.09
N GLU A 88 -3.47 -19.86 -33.22
CA GLU A 88 -3.78 -19.21 -34.50
C GLU A 88 -5.25 -19.40 -34.88
N GLY A 89 -5.82 -20.58 -34.62
CA GLY A 89 -7.24 -20.86 -34.79
C GLY A 89 -8.15 -20.00 -33.91
N ILE A 90 -7.76 -19.75 -32.65
CA ILE A 90 -8.46 -18.79 -31.77
C ILE A 90 -8.40 -17.38 -32.35
N MET A 91 -7.22 -16.95 -32.80
CA MET A 91 -7.04 -15.61 -33.37
C MET A 91 -7.83 -15.40 -34.66
N ALA A 92 -8.02 -16.46 -35.45
CA ALA A 92 -8.79 -16.46 -36.69
C ALA A 92 -10.32 -16.52 -36.50
N GLN A 93 -10.82 -16.55 -35.26
CA GLN A 93 -12.26 -16.59 -34.99
C GLN A 93 -12.99 -15.37 -35.60
N PRO A 94 -14.26 -15.54 -36.04
CA PRO A 94 -15.05 -14.45 -36.62
C PRO A 94 -15.12 -13.22 -35.71
N LEU A 95 -15.23 -12.04 -36.32
CA LEU A 95 -15.32 -10.75 -35.61
C LEU A 95 -14.08 -10.36 -34.79
N GLY A 96 -12.98 -11.13 -34.87
CA GLY A 96 -11.73 -10.82 -34.18
C GLY A 96 -11.77 -11.00 -32.66
N LEU A 97 -12.82 -11.66 -32.12
CA LEU A 97 -13.00 -11.81 -30.68
C LEU A 97 -11.85 -12.58 -30.03
N GLY A 98 -11.41 -13.68 -30.65
CA GLY A 98 -10.30 -14.48 -30.11
C GLY A 98 -8.96 -13.73 -30.12
N ALA A 99 -8.69 -12.94 -31.17
CA ALA A 99 -7.51 -12.06 -31.23
C ALA A 99 -7.56 -10.96 -30.13
N LEU A 100 -8.74 -10.38 -29.89
CA LEU A 100 -8.94 -9.43 -28.79
C LEU A 100 -8.73 -10.09 -27.43
N MET A 101 -9.31 -11.27 -27.18
CA MET A 101 -9.18 -11.99 -25.92
C MET A 101 -7.74 -12.38 -25.63
N ARG A 102 -7.00 -12.86 -26.64
CA ARG A 102 -5.56 -13.15 -26.52
C ARG A 102 -4.75 -11.90 -26.19
N SER A 103 -5.02 -10.80 -26.88
CA SER A 103 -4.33 -9.53 -26.66
C SER A 103 -4.64 -8.96 -25.27
N LEU A 104 -5.91 -8.98 -24.86
CA LEU A 104 -6.32 -8.58 -23.52
C LEU A 104 -5.67 -9.44 -22.44
N HIS A 105 -5.62 -10.77 -22.62
CA HIS A 105 -4.94 -11.67 -21.69
C HIS A 105 -3.47 -11.28 -21.51
N ARG A 106 -2.77 -11.05 -22.62
CA ARG A 106 -1.36 -10.63 -22.66
C ARG A 106 -1.14 -9.30 -21.96
N TYR A 107 -1.87 -8.25 -22.36
CA TYR A 107 -1.70 -6.90 -21.80
C TYR A 107 -2.20 -6.78 -20.36
N ALA A 108 -3.22 -7.53 -19.98
CA ALA A 108 -3.68 -7.59 -18.60
C ALA A 108 -2.63 -8.25 -17.70
N SER A 109 -1.92 -9.27 -18.18
CA SER A 109 -0.78 -9.86 -17.48
C SER A 109 0.32 -8.82 -17.23
N ASP A 110 0.72 -8.07 -18.28
CA ASP A 110 1.72 -6.98 -18.18
C ASP A 110 1.30 -5.88 -17.20
N ALA A 111 0.05 -5.44 -17.29
CA ALA A 111 -0.48 -4.44 -16.39
C ALA A 111 -0.52 -4.94 -14.94
N ALA A 112 -0.81 -6.23 -14.73
CA ALA A 112 -0.83 -6.83 -13.39
C ALA A 112 0.56 -6.85 -12.76
N ILE A 113 1.59 -7.35 -13.47
CA ILE A 113 2.96 -7.42 -12.93
C ILE A 113 3.54 -6.02 -12.72
N LEU A 114 3.35 -5.10 -13.67
CA LEU A 114 3.81 -3.71 -13.53
C LEU A 114 3.16 -3.02 -12.32
N ALA A 115 1.83 -3.11 -12.20
CA ALA A 115 1.12 -2.49 -11.09
C ALA A 115 1.48 -3.13 -9.74
N ALA A 116 1.73 -4.44 -9.69
CA ALA A 116 2.16 -5.13 -8.47
C ALA A 116 3.57 -4.71 -8.03
N VAL A 117 4.51 -4.56 -8.97
CA VAL A 117 5.87 -4.06 -8.68
C VAL A 117 5.82 -2.61 -8.21
N LEU A 118 5.05 -1.75 -8.89
CA LEU A 118 4.85 -0.36 -8.47
C LEU A 118 4.18 -0.27 -7.08
N HIS A 119 3.23 -1.16 -6.79
CA HIS A 119 2.62 -1.27 -5.47
C HIS A 119 3.66 -1.63 -4.40
N GLY A 120 4.48 -2.65 -4.62
CA GLY A 120 5.56 -3.04 -3.71
C GLY A 120 6.58 -1.92 -3.49
N LEU A 121 7.01 -1.27 -4.57
CA LEU A 121 7.92 -0.13 -4.51
C LEU A 121 7.33 1.02 -3.70
N LYS A 122 6.06 1.38 -3.94
CA LYS A 122 5.36 2.40 -3.16
C LYS A 122 5.32 2.04 -1.67
N MET A 123 5.01 0.78 -1.33
CA MET A 123 4.97 0.34 0.07
C MET A 123 6.35 0.43 0.73
N LEU A 124 7.44 0.14 0.00
CA LEU A 124 8.81 0.31 0.47
C LEU A 124 9.13 1.79 0.70
N LEU A 125 8.95 2.63 -0.34
CA LEU A 125 9.28 4.05 -0.32
C LEU A 125 8.45 4.86 0.69
N SER A 126 7.25 4.40 1.00
CA SER A 126 6.36 5.01 2.01
C SER A 126 6.59 4.49 3.44
N ASP A 127 7.61 3.65 3.67
CA ASP A 127 7.89 2.98 4.96
C ASP A 127 6.72 2.09 5.47
N ARG A 128 5.93 1.50 4.55
CA ARG A 128 4.71 0.71 4.80
C ARG A 128 4.91 -0.83 4.71
N PHE A 129 6.12 -1.34 4.96
CA PHE A 129 6.47 -2.76 4.74
C PHE A 129 6.92 -3.54 5.99
N TRP A 130 7.27 -2.87 7.09
CA TRP A 130 7.81 -3.50 8.31
C TRP A 130 6.84 -3.41 9.50
N GLY A 131 7.25 -3.95 10.65
CA GLY A 131 6.42 -3.99 11.86
C GLY A 131 5.24 -4.94 11.67
N PRO A 132 4.00 -4.61 12.08
CA PRO A 132 2.83 -5.48 11.87
C PRO A 132 2.54 -5.84 10.40
N ARG A 133 3.14 -5.11 9.45
CA ARG A 133 2.94 -5.21 8.00
C ARG A 133 3.89 -6.18 7.31
N TRP A 134 4.85 -6.77 8.02
CA TRP A 134 5.84 -7.68 7.42
C TRP A 134 5.19 -8.87 6.70
N ILE A 135 4.06 -9.39 7.23
CA ILE A 135 3.33 -10.48 6.57
C ILE A 135 2.79 -10.04 5.21
N SER A 136 2.18 -8.85 5.12
CA SER A 136 1.72 -8.31 3.85
C SER A 136 2.89 -8.11 2.88
N TRP A 137 4.07 -7.71 3.36
CA TRP A 137 5.26 -7.62 2.50
C TRP A 137 5.67 -8.98 1.94
N VAL A 138 5.92 -9.98 2.80
CA VAL A 138 6.37 -11.32 2.37
C VAL A 138 5.36 -11.99 1.45
N THR A 139 4.07 -11.96 1.82
CA THR A 139 3.00 -12.50 0.96
C THR A 139 2.88 -11.71 -0.35
N GLY A 140 3.10 -10.39 -0.35
CA GLY A 140 3.08 -9.57 -1.57
C GLY A 140 4.21 -9.91 -2.53
N ILE A 141 5.44 -10.05 -2.03
CA ILE A 141 6.59 -10.50 -2.85
C ILE A 141 6.35 -11.92 -3.37
N THR A 142 5.78 -12.80 -2.55
CA THR A 142 5.38 -14.16 -2.98
C THR A 142 4.33 -14.11 -4.10
N LEU A 143 3.33 -13.23 -4.01
CA LEU A 143 2.33 -13.03 -5.07
C LEU A 143 2.98 -12.56 -6.37
N VAL A 144 3.91 -11.59 -6.30
CA VAL A 144 4.65 -11.12 -7.48
C VAL A 144 5.40 -12.28 -8.14
N ALA A 145 6.07 -13.13 -7.36
CA ALA A 145 6.76 -14.31 -7.87
C ALA A 145 5.80 -15.32 -8.52
N LEU A 146 4.62 -15.57 -7.93
CA LEU A 146 3.61 -16.46 -8.49
C LEU A 146 3.02 -15.92 -9.81
N VAL A 147 2.70 -14.62 -9.89
CA VAL A 147 2.27 -13.97 -11.14
C VAL A 147 3.36 -14.06 -12.21
N TRP A 148 4.62 -13.87 -11.80
CA TRP A 148 5.77 -13.96 -12.68
C TRP A 148 5.96 -15.37 -13.27
N VAL A 149 5.91 -16.43 -12.46
CA VAL A 149 5.94 -17.83 -12.95
C VAL A 149 4.74 -18.14 -13.85
N THR A 150 3.55 -17.67 -13.49
CA THR A 150 2.33 -17.87 -14.29
C THR A 150 2.47 -17.22 -15.66
N GLY A 151 2.93 -15.97 -15.74
CA GLY A 151 3.12 -15.31 -17.03
C GLY A 151 4.23 -15.94 -17.87
N ALA A 152 5.34 -16.36 -17.26
CA ALA A 152 6.43 -17.05 -17.97
C ALA A 152 5.95 -18.39 -18.59
N THR A 153 5.14 -19.17 -17.86
CA THR A 153 4.53 -20.40 -18.40
C THR A 153 3.48 -20.11 -19.47
N GLY A 154 2.76 -18.98 -19.41
CA GLY A 154 1.84 -18.55 -20.46
C GLY A 154 2.53 -18.30 -21.81
N TYR A 155 3.76 -17.78 -21.79
CA TYR A 155 4.58 -17.66 -23.01
C TYR A 155 4.90 -19.02 -23.63
N TRP A 156 5.19 -20.03 -22.81
CA TRP A 156 5.55 -21.36 -23.30
C TRP A 156 4.39 -22.05 -24.02
N LEU A 157 3.16 -21.79 -23.59
CA LEU A 157 1.94 -22.37 -24.16
C LEU A 157 1.65 -21.90 -25.60
N VAL A 158 2.25 -20.81 -26.08
CA VAL A 158 2.12 -20.35 -27.46
C VAL A 158 2.87 -21.26 -28.44
N TRP A 159 3.99 -21.84 -28.00
CA TRP A 159 4.86 -22.72 -28.78
C TRP A 159 5.32 -22.15 -30.14
N ASP A 160 5.68 -20.87 -30.15
CA ASP A 160 6.42 -20.25 -31.25
C ASP A 160 7.93 -20.31 -31.02
N THR A 161 8.72 -19.81 -31.98
CA THR A 161 10.19 -19.76 -31.87
C THR A 161 10.68 -19.06 -30.60
N GLN A 162 9.97 -18.04 -30.12
CA GLN A 162 10.28 -17.34 -28.87
C GLN A 162 10.08 -18.27 -27.67
N ALA A 163 8.92 -18.95 -27.59
CA ALA A 163 8.62 -19.92 -26.56
C ALA A 163 9.67 -21.03 -26.48
N LEU A 164 10.13 -21.56 -27.63
CA LEU A 164 11.17 -22.60 -27.68
C LEU A 164 12.49 -22.12 -27.05
N ILE A 165 12.99 -20.95 -27.44
CA ILE A 165 14.26 -20.42 -26.90
C ILE A 165 14.14 -20.15 -25.41
N LEU A 166 13.06 -19.47 -24.99
CA LEU A 166 12.87 -19.10 -23.59
C LEU A 166 12.72 -20.33 -22.70
N SER A 167 11.96 -21.33 -23.14
CA SER A 167 11.74 -22.56 -22.38
C SER A 167 13.00 -23.42 -22.29
N VAL A 168 13.73 -23.65 -23.38
CA VAL A 168 15.00 -24.40 -23.38
C VAL A 168 16.06 -23.69 -22.55
N THR A 169 16.18 -22.36 -22.66
CA THR A 169 17.15 -21.58 -21.89
C THR A 169 16.83 -21.63 -20.38
N THR A 170 15.55 -21.54 -20.03
CA THR A 170 15.10 -21.65 -18.65
C THR A 170 15.31 -23.06 -18.09
N ALA A 171 15.05 -24.10 -18.89
CA ALA A 171 15.28 -25.49 -18.50
C ALA A 171 16.76 -25.73 -18.18
N ARG A 172 17.67 -25.30 -19.06
CA ARG A 172 19.12 -25.36 -18.81
C ARG A 172 19.54 -24.61 -17.55
N PHE A 173 18.91 -23.46 -17.30
CA PHE A 173 19.17 -22.71 -16.08
C PHE A 173 18.69 -23.47 -14.84
N LEU A 174 17.57 -24.19 -14.91
CA LEU A 174 17.04 -25.01 -13.81
C LEU A 174 17.81 -26.32 -13.58
N ASP A 175 18.49 -26.87 -14.58
CA ASP A 175 19.20 -28.17 -14.50
C ASP A 175 20.29 -28.23 -13.43
N VAL A 176 20.83 -27.09 -12.99
CA VAL A 176 21.82 -27.03 -11.90
C VAL A 176 21.19 -27.19 -10.50
N THR A 177 19.86 -27.07 -10.40
CA THR A 177 19.17 -27.14 -9.11
C THR A 177 18.95 -28.60 -8.69
N PRO A 178 19.05 -28.92 -7.39
CA PRO A 178 18.94 -30.30 -6.90
C PRO A 178 17.50 -30.84 -6.90
N PHE A 179 16.53 -30.11 -7.48
CA PHE A 179 15.13 -30.49 -7.48
C PHE A 179 14.81 -31.61 -8.48
N PHE A 180 15.63 -31.78 -9.52
CA PHE A 180 15.40 -32.74 -10.60
C PHE A 180 16.59 -33.70 -10.70
N THR A 181 16.29 -35.00 -10.77
CA THR A 181 17.31 -36.06 -10.88
C THR A 181 17.85 -36.19 -12.30
N GLU A 182 17.05 -35.83 -13.31
CA GLU A 182 17.44 -35.79 -14.71
C GLU A 182 17.32 -34.35 -15.25
N PRO A 183 18.20 -33.93 -16.19
CA PRO A 183 18.12 -32.60 -16.79
C PRO A 183 16.78 -32.39 -17.50
N ILE A 184 16.03 -31.37 -17.07
CA ILE A 184 14.73 -30.97 -17.61
C ILE A 184 14.86 -30.65 -19.10
N VAL A 185 16.00 -30.09 -19.54
CA VAL A 185 16.24 -29.76 -20.95
C VAL A 185 16.02 -30.95 -21.88
N GLN A 186 16.28 -32.18 -21.43
CA GLN A 186 16.07 -33.38 -22.27
C GLN A 186 14.60 -33.62 -22.60
N THR A 187 13.70 -33.17 -21.72
CA THR A 187 12.23 -33.21 -21.92
C THR A 187 11.80 -32.37 -23.12
N PHE A 188 12.56 -31.34 -23.47
CA PHE A 188 12.27 -30.45 -24.60
C PHE A 188 12.84 -30.94 -25.94
N VAL A 189 13.72 -31.94 -25.95
CA VAL A 189 14.51 -32.28 -27.16
C VAL A 189 14.39 -33.77 -27.59
N ARG A 190 14.01 -34.69 -26.69
CA ARG A 190 14.12 -36.15 -26.96
C ARG A 190 13.02 -36.78 -27.83
N ASN A 191 11.74 -36.63 -27.47
CA ASN A 191 10.63 -37.34 -28.12
C ASN A 191 9.29 -36.60 -27.89
N ASP A 192 8.46 -36.53 -28.93
CA ASP A 192 7.12 -35.93 -28.96
C ASP A 192 6.22 -36.36 -27.80
N THR A 193 6.30 -37.62 -27.35
CA THR A 193 5.48 -38.12 -26.23
C THR A 193 5.83 -37.41 -24.91
N ILE A 194 7.12 -37.22 -24.67
CA ILE A 194 7.65 -36.57 -23.47
C ILE A 194 7.37 -35.06 -23.53
N GLN A 195 7.53 -34.45 -24.70
CA GLN A 195 7.20 -33.03 -24.91
C GLN A 195 5.70 -32.76 -24.74
N ASN A 196 4.81 -33.63 -25.24
CA ASN A 196 3.37 -33.50 -25.04
C ASN A 196 2.96 -33.60 -23.57
N PHE A 197 3.62 -34.47 -22.80
CA PHE A 197 3.42 -34.56 -21.36
C PHE A 197 3.89 -33.29 -20.62
N LEU A 198 5.04 -32.74 -21.03
CA LEU A 198 5.52 -31.46 -20.52
C LEU A 198 4.53 -30.32 -20.80
N PHE A 199 3.94 -30.28 -21.99
CA PHE A 199 2.89 -29.32 -22.34
C PHE A 199 1.68 -29.38 -21.41
N PHE A 200 1.25 -30.60 -21.08
CA PHE A 200 0.20 -30.82 -20.09
C PHE A 200 0.60 -30.30 -18.71
N ILE A 201 1.82 -30.57 -18.25
CA ILE A 201 2.34 -30.04 -16.97
C ILE A 201 2.38 -28.52 -16.97
N VAL A 202 2.90 -27.90 -18.03
CA VAL A 202 3.00 -26.43 -18.14
C VAL A 202 1.60 -25.81 -18.10
N LEU A 203 0.63 -26.37 -18.81
CA LEU A 203 -0.76 -25.91 -18.75
C LEU A 203 -1.35 -26.08 -17.34
N PHE A 204 -1.11 -27.23 -16.71
CA PHE A 204 -1.57 -27.50 -15.34
C PHE A 204 -0.99 -26.49 -14.34
N ILE A 205 0.31 -26.19 -14.43
CA ILE A 205 0.98 -25.17 -13.61
C ILE A 205 0.36 -23.79 -13.87
N HIS A 206 0.19 -23.42 -15.15
CA HIS A 206 -0.36 -22.12 -15.55
C HIS A 206 -1.79 -21.89 -15.04
N ILE A 207 -2.61 -22.94 -14.91
CA ILE A 207 -3.99 -22.85 -14.40
C ILE A 207 -4.04 -22.97 -12.87
N THR A 208 -3.20 -23.83 -12.28
CA THR A 208 -3.22 -24.10 -10.83
C THR A 208 -2.62 -22.97 -10.02
N ILE A 209 -1.56 -22.30 -10.51
CA ILE A 209 -0.96 -21.16 -9.80
C ILE A 209 -1.96 -20.01 -9.61
N PRO A 210 -2.79 -19.62 -10.59
CA PRO A 210 -3.90 -18.69 -10.39
C PRO A 210 -4.87 -19.04 -9.25
N LEU A 211 -5.16 -20.33 -9.05
CA LEU A 211 -5.99 -20.75 -7.91
C LEU A 211 -5.26 -20.50 -6.58
N LEU A 212 -3.96 -20.81 -6.53
CA LEU A 212 -3.09 -20.51 -5.38
C LEU A 212 -2.93 -19.00 -5.14
N LEU A 213 -2.87 -18.18 -6.21
CA LEU A 213 -2.83 -16.73 -6.15
C LEU A 213 -4.05 -16.18 -5.40
N GLY A 214 -5.24 -16.75 -5.60
CA GLY A 214 -6.45 -16.37 -4.85
C GLY A 214 -6.31 -16.59 -3.34
N ALA A 215 -5.82 -17.77 -2.92
CA ALA A 215 -5.60 -18.09 -1.51
C ALA A 215 -4.48 -17.23 -0.88
N MET A 216 -3.37 -17.03 -1.60
CA MET A 216 -2.27 -16.18 -1.15
C MET A 216 -2.68 -14.70 -1.08
N TYR A 217 -3.54 -14.25 -2.00
CA TYR A 217 -4.09 -12.90 -1.97
C TYR A 217 -5.00 -12.69 -0.76
N TRP A 218 -5.80 -13.69 -0.39
CA TRP A 218 -6.54 -13.63 0.88
C TRP A 218 -5.59 -13.47 2.08
N LEU A 219 -4.51 -14.24 2.17
CA LEU A 219 -3.48 -14.07 3.21
C LEU A 219 -2.83 -12.69 3.20
N HIS A 220 -2.64 -12.10 2.03
CA HIS A 220 -2.06 -10.77 1.86
C HIS A 220 -2.94 -9.67 2.46
N VAL A 221 -4.27 -9.82 2.34
CA VAL A 221 -5.26 -8.83 2.79
C VAL A 221 -5.97 -9.18 4.10
N MET A 222 -5.80 -10.38 4.66
CA MET A 222 -6.55 -10.89 5.82
C MET A 222 -6.44 -10.04 7.10
N ARG A 223 -5.46 -9.14 7.17
CA ARG A 223 -5.23 -8.24 8.32
C ARG A 223 -5.90 -6.86 8.13
N LEU A 224 -6.79 -6.74 7.16
CA LEU A 224 -7.45 -5.49 6.78
C LEU A 224 -8.96 -5.67 6.93
N ALA A 225 -9.60 -4.84 7.76
CA ALA A 225 -11.04 -4.93 8.02
C ALA A 225 -11.88 -4.67 6.76
N ARG A 226 -11.39 -3.77 5.91
CA ARG A 226 -12.07 -3.28 4.70
C ARG A 226 -11.06 -3.21 3.56
N ALA A 227 -10.58 -4.37 3.13
CA ALA A 227 -9.75 -4.47 1.93
C ALA A 227 -10.55 -4.01 0.71
N ARG A 228 -10.01 -3.05 -0.06
CA ARG A 228 -10.56 -2.68 -1.36
C ARG A 228 -9.98 -3.64 -2.39
N PHE A 229 -10.84 -4.37 -3.09
CA PHE A 229 -10.44 -5.36 -4.10
C PHE A 229 -10.22 -4.70 -5.46
N PHE A 230 -11.15 -3.83 -5.85
CA PHE A 230 -11.13 -3.13 -7.14
C PHE A 230 -10.92 -1.63 -6.97
N PRO A 231 -10.34 -0.97 -7.98
CA PRO A 231 -10.14 0.48 -7.94
C PRO A 231 -11.50 1.20 -8.04
N PRO A 232 -11.54 2.52 -7.77
CA PRO A 232 -12.74 3.32 -8.00
C PRO A 232 -13.26 3.14 -9.44
N ARG A 233 -14.58 3.21 -9.63
CA ARG A 233 -15.25 2.91 -10.91
C ARG A 233 -14.60 3.61 -12.11
N VAL A 234 -14.26 4.90 -11.96
CA VAL A 234 -13.62 5.68 -13.04
C VAL A 234 -12.26 5.09 -13.41
N VAL A 235 -11.39 4.83 -12.42
CA VAL A 235 -10.07 4.22 -12.65
C VAL A 235 -10.22 2.83 -13.27
N LEU A 236 -11.19 2.04 -12.82
CA LEU A 236 -11.51 0.73 -13.40
C LEU A 236 -11.84 0.83 -14.90
N TRP A 237 -12.77 1.71 -15.27
CA TRP A 237 -13.18 1.89 -16.66
C TRP A 237 -12.04 2.42 -17.53
N VAL A 238 -11.25 3.37 -17.03
CA VAL A 238 -10.10 3.92 -17.75
C VAL A 238 -9.04 2.85 -17.97
N THR A 239 -8.70 2.05 -16.95
CA THR A 239 -7.74 0.93 -17.09
C THR A 239 -8.27 -0.12 -18.07
N GLY A 240 -9.54 -0.51 -17.97
CA GLY A 240 -10.15 -1.47 -18.89
C GLY A 240 -10.18 -0.97 -20.33
N ALA A 241 -10.57 0.29 -20.55
CA ALA A 241 -10.56 0.91 -21.87
C ALA A 241 -9.12 1.00 -22.43
N ALA A 242 -8.14 1.36 -21.60
CA ALA A 242 -6.73 1.40 -22.01
C ALA A 242 -6.22 0.03 -22.46
N LEU A 243 -6.59 -1.05 -21.75
CA LEU A 243 -6.25 -2.43 -22.15
C LEU A 243 -6.89 -2.82 -23.48
N VAL A 244 -8.17 -2.48 -23.69
CA VAL A 244 -8.88 -2.74 -24.96
C VAL A 244 -8.25 -1.95 -26.09
N VAL A 245 -8.00 -0.65 -25.89
CA VAL A 245 -7.37 0.21 -26.90
C VAL A 245 -5.96 -0.30 -27.25
N ALA A 246 -5.15 -0.64 -26.25
CA ALA A 246 -3.82 -1.24 -26.49
C ALA A 246 -3.93 -2.55 -27.29
N SER A 247 -4.89 -3.40 -26.95
CA SER A 247 -5.14 -4.69 -27.64
C SER A 247 -5.56 -4.51 -29.09
N LEU A 248 -6.35 -3.48 -29.40
CA LEU A 248 -6.81 -3.18 -30.76
C LEU A 248 -5.72 -2.49 -31.59
N LEU A 249 -4.94 -1.59 -30.99
CA LEU A 249 -3.86 -0.87 -31.67
C LEU A 249 -2.65 -1.77 -31.95
N ARG A 250 -2.36 -2.70 -31.04
CA ARG A 250 -1.22 -3.63 -31.13
C ARG A 250 -1.66 -5.04 -30.73
N PRO A 251 -2.29 -5.81 -31.63
CA PRO A 251 -2.67 -7.18 -31.32
C PRO A 251 -1.46 -8.04 -30.94
N ALA A 252 -1.64 -8.96 -29.99
CA ALA A 252 -0.62 -9.92 -29.58
C ALA A 252 -0.50 -11.06 -30.59
N LEU A 253 0.34 -10.85 -31.61
CA LEU A 253 0.64 -11.84 -32.65
C LEU A 253 1.61 -12.92 -32.15
N SER A 254 1.50 -14.12 -32.72
CA SER A 254 2.45 -15.22 -32.49
C SER A 254 3.63 -15.11 -33.47
N GLY A 255 4.81 -15.58 -33.06
CA GLY A 255 5.90 -15.84 -34.00
C GLY A 255 5.65 -17.09 -34.86
N PRO A 256 6.59 -17.48 -35.73
CA PRO A 256 6.52 -18.76 -36.43
C PRO A 256 6.48 -19.93 -35.43
N ALA A 257 5.84 -21.04 -35.82
CA ALA A 257 5.79 -22.26 -35.04
C ALA A 257 7.20 -22.71 -34.60
N ALA A 258 7.33 -23.23 -33.38
CA ALA A 258 8.59 -23.75 -32.88
C ALA A 258 9.06 -24.96 -33.70
N ASP A 259 10.28 -24.90 -34.22
CA ASP A 259 10.96 -26.02 -34.86
C ASP A 259 12.33 -26.26 -34.19
N PRO A 260 12.48 -27.35 -33.41
CA PRO A 260 13.76 -27.70 -32.77
C PRO A 260 14.90 -27.99 -33.75
N ALA A 261 14.60 -28.31 -35.02
CA ALA A 261 15.59 -28.60 -36.04
C ALA A 261 16.18 -27.33 -36.69
N VAL A 262 15.53 -26.18 -36.49
CA VAL A 262 15.97 -24.89 -37.05
C VAL A 262 16.69 -24.09 -35.97
N LEU A 263 17.92 -23.66 -36.26
CA LEU A 263 18.67 -22.76 -35.39
C LEU A 263 17.90 -21.45 -35.23
N PRO A 264 17.42 -21.12 -34.02
CA PRO A 264 16.60 -19.93 -33.86
C PRO A 264 17.44 -18.66 -34.04
N GLY A 265 16.90 -17.68 -34.75
CA GLY A 265 17.47 -16.34 -34.84
C GLY A 265 17.31 -15.55 -33.53
N ALA A 266 17.65 -14.25 -33.56
CA ALA A 266 17.41 -13.37 -32.41
C ALA A 266 15.89 -13.20 -32.18
N VAL A 267 15.40 -13.49 -30.97
CA VAL A 267 14.01 -13.26 -30.57
C VAL A 267 13.91 -12.11 -29.57
N PRO A 268 12.80 -11.34 -29.58
CA PRO A 268 12.54 -10.38 -28.53
C PRO A 268 12.42 -11.10 -27.18
N VAL A 269 12.95 -10.49 -26.12
CA VAL A 269 12.82 -10.98 -24.74
C VAL A 269 11.96 -9.99 -23.97
N ASP A 270 10.94 -10.52 -23.29
CA ASP A 270 10.09 -9.72 -22.41
C ASP A 270 10.79 -9.50 -21.06
N TRP A 271 11.00 -8.24 -20.70
CA TRP A 271 11.69 -7.86 -19.47
C TRP A 271 10.86 -8.00 -18.19
N PHE A 272 9.53 -8.07 -18.28
CA PHE A 272 8.68 -8.32 -17.12
C PHE A 272 8.73 -9.78 -16.69
N TYR A 273 8.71 -10.71 -17.64
CA TYR A 273 8.67 -12.14 -17.35
C TYR A 273 10.03 -12.84 -17.46
N PHE A 274 10.99 -12.26 -18.17
CA PHE A 274 12.33 -12.83 -18.30
C PHE A 274 13.46 -11.88 -17.87
N PRO A 275 13.36 -11.15 -16.73
CA PRO A 275 14.44 -10.27 -16.25
C PRO A 275 15.72 -11.05 -15.86
N TYR A 276 15.60 -12.36 -15.62
CA TYR A 276 16.71 -13.27 -15.36
C TYR A 276 17.43 -13.76 -16.62
N PHE A 277 16.90 -13.50 -17.82
CA PHE A 277 17.49 -13.98 -19.07
C PHE A 277 18.97 -13.56 -19.26
N PRO A 278 19.42 -12.35 -18.86
CA PRO A 278 20.84 -12.04 -18.87
C PRO A 278 21.68 -12.94 -17.94
N LEU A 279 21.10 -13.43 -16.83
CA LEU A 279 21.78 -14.30 -15.87
C LEU A 279 22.00 -15.72 -16.42
N THR A 280 21.21 -16.15 -17.41
CA THR A 280 21.40 -17.45 -18.05
C THR A 280 22.62 -17.50 -18.97
N ARG A 281 23.29 -16.35 -19.21
CA ARG A 281 24.59 -16.26 -19.90
C ARG A 281 25.77 -16.45 -18.95
N LEU A 282 25.54 -16.36 -17.65
CA LEU A 282 26.54 -16.64 -16.63
C LEU A 282 26.59 -18.15 -16.38
N ASP A 283 27.58 -18.59 -15.60
CA ASP A 283 27.53 -19.92 -15.01
C ASP A 283 26.20 -20.10 -14.23
N PRO A 284 25.45 -21.19 -14.43
CA PRO A 284 24.13 -21.38 -13.81
C PRO A 284 24.14 -21.25 -12.29
N SER A 285 25.19 -21.72 -11.60
CA SER A 285 25.29 -21.62 -10.15
C SER A 285 25.42 -20.16 -9.69
N THR A 286 26.17 -19.35 -10.44
CA THR A 286 26.31 -17.91 -10.20
C THR A 286 25.00 -17.18 -10.46
N GLY A 287 24.30 -17.51 -11.54
CA GLY A 287 22.99 -16.93 -11.83
C GLY A 287 21.97 -17.23 -10.73
N TRP A 288 21.92 -18.47 -10.24
CA TRP A 288 21.03 -18.84 -9.12
C TRP A 288 21.44 -18.19 -7.80
N ALA A 289 22.74 -18.03 -7.53
CA ALA A 289 23.20 -17.29 -6.36
C ALA A 289 22.69 -15.84 -6.38
N ILE A 290 22.68 -15.19 -7.55
CA ILE A 290 22.12 -13.84 -7.72
C ILE A 290 20.59 -13.84 -7.52
N VAL A 291 19.87 -14.79 -8.13
CA VAL A 291 18.40 -14.89 -7.99
C VAL A 291 18.00 -15.14 -6.53
N ALA A 292 18.62 -16.13 -5.88
CA ALA A 292 18.33 -16.47 -4.50
C ALA A 292 18.76 -15.35 -3.53
N GLY A 293 19.92 -14.73 -3.76
CA GLY A 293 20.42 -13.62 -2.95
C GLY A 293 19.54 -12.38 -3.05
N THR A 294 19.08 -12.02 -4.26
CA THR A 294 18.16 -10.88 -4.47
C THR A 294 16.79 -11.15 -3.86
N ALA A 295 16.21 -12.34 -4.08
CA ALA A 295 14.95 -12.73 -3.47
C ALA A 295 15.02 -12.75 -1.94
N GLY A 296 16.08 -13.35 -1.38
CA GLY A 296 16.33 -13.38 0.07
C GLY A 296 16.49 -11.99 0.66
N LEU A 297 17.21 -11.08 0.00
CA LEU A 297 17.38 -9.70 0.43
C LEU A 297 16.04 -8.95 0.44
N VAL A 298 15.26 -9.03 -0.64
CA VAL A 298 13.96 -8.35 -0.76
C VAL A 298 12.97 -8.87 0.29
N LEU A 299 12.94 -10.19 0.50
CA LEU A 299 12.13 -10.79 1.56
C LEU A 299 12.58 -10.34 2.94
N ALA A 300 13.89 -10.22 3.19
CA ALA A 300 14.45 -9.82 4.48
C ALA A 300 14.31 -8.32 4.82
N LEU A 301 13.92 -7.47 3.86
CA LEU A 301 13.81 -6.01 4.05
C LEU A 301 13.03 -5.58 5.31
N PRO A 302 11.87 -6.17 5.67
CA PRO A 302 11.11 -5.78 6.87
C PRO A 302 11.91 -5.87 8.18
N TRP A 303 12.91 -6.76 8.23
CA TRP A 303 13.76 -6.97 9.39
C TRP A 303 15.07 -6.17 9.29
N LEU A 304 15.66 -6.10 8.10
CA LEU A 304 16.90 -5.36 7.85
C LEU A 304 16.71 -3.84 7.99
N LEU A 305 15.60 -3.31 7.48
CA LEU A 305 15.28 -1.89 7.48
C LEU A 305 14.24 -1.54 8.56
N ARG A 306 14.12 -2.34 9.62
CA ARG A 306 13.14 -2.13 10.70
C ARG A 306 13.28 -0.75 11.35
N GLY A 307 12.16 -0.05 11.52
CA GLY A 307 12.09 1.24 12.20
C GLY A 307 11.81 1.12 13.69
N ARG A 308 11.62 2.27 14.36
CA ARG A 308 11.24 2.30 15.77
C ARG A 308 9.76 1.96 15.91
N GLU A 309 9.46 0.92 16.68
CA GLU A 309 8.07 0.47 16.84
C GLU A 309 7.17 1.57 17.40
N PRO A 310 6.00 1.81 16.80
CA PRO A 310 5.05 2.75 17.35
C PRO A 310 4.44 2.19 18.63
N ALA A 311 4.06 3.10 19.52
CA ALA A 311 3.28 2.77 20.70
C ALA A 311 2.01 2.00 20.31
N ARG A 312 1.75 0.87 20.98
CA ARG A 312 0.55 0.07 20.76
C ARG A 312 -0.59 0.58 21.64
N ALA A 313 -1.81 0.45 21.13
CA ALA A 313 -3.00 0.76 21.92
C ALA A 313 -3.22 -0.33 22.98
N LYS A 314 -3.67 0.06 24.17
CA LYS A 314 -4.10 -0.84 25.24
C LYS A 314 -5.44 -0.36 25.76
N VAL A 315 -6.36 -1.28 26.04
CA VAL A 315 -7.64 -0.94 26.66
C VAL A 315 -7.48 -1.04 28.17
N GLU A 316 -8.02 -0.06 28.87
CA GLU A 316 -8.17 -0.10 30.31
C GLU A 316 -9.61 -0.52 30.66
N ASN A 317 -9.74 -1.67 31.30
CA ASN A 317 -11.02 -2.36 31.42
C ASN A 317 -12.04 -1.55 32.25
N VAL A 318 -11.60 -0.82 33.28
CA VAL A 318 -12.48 -0.03 34.15
C VAL A 318 -13.22 1.10 33.42
N ALA A 319 -12.59 1.72 32.42
CA ALA A 319 -13.18 2.80 31.63
C ALA A 319 -13.86 2.30 30.35
N CYS A 320 -13.67 1.03 29.97
CA CYS A 320 -14.27 0.47 28.77
C CYS A 320 -15.78 0.20 28.98
N THR A 321 -16.60 0.75 28.09
CA THR A 321 -18.07 0.60 28.13
C THR A 321 -18.60 -0.51 27.22
N GLY A 322 -17.73 -1.23 26.50
CA GLY A 322 -18.16 -2.27 25.57
C GLY A 322 -18.93 -1.76 24.34
N CYS A 323 -18.90 -0.46 24.01
CA CYS A 323 -19.73 0.15 22.96
C CYS A 323 -19.36 -0.22 21.50
N THR A 324 -18.28 -0.97 21.27
CA THR A 324 -17.80 -1.49 19.97
C THR A 324 -17.29 -0.48 18.93
N ARG A 325 -17.27 0.84 19.21
CA ARG A 325 -16.82 1.84 18.23
C ARG A 325 -15.35 1.68 17.82
N CYS A 326 -14.47 1.49 18.81
CA CYS A 326 -13.04 1.26 18.54
C CYS A 326 -12.80 0.00 17.69
N TYR A 327 -13.61 -1.04 17.88
CA TYR A 327 -13.61 -2.26 17.06
C TYR A 327 -13.97 -1.94 15.60
N LYS A 328 -15.10 -1.25 15.37
CA LYS A 328 -15.57 -0.88 14.02
C LYS A 328 -14.60 0.06 13.29
N ASP A 329 -14.02 1.01 14.01
CA ASP A 329 -13.12 2.02 13.45
C ASP A 329 -11.71 1.50 13.21
N CYS A 330 -11.31 0.33 13.74
CA CYS A 330 -9.98 -0.22 13.54
C CYS A 330 -9.80 -0.77 12.11
N PRO A 331 -8.97 -0.15 11.24
CA PRO A 331 -8.84 -0.62 9.85
C PRO A 331 -7.96 -1.88 9.71
N TYR A 332 -7.35 -2.34 10.82
CA TYR A 332 -6.42 -3.47 10.87
C TYR A 332 -6.97 -4.68 11.63
N GLU A 333 -8.23 -4.63 12.06
CA GLU A 333 -8.84 -5.65 12.93
C GLU A 333 -7.94 -6.03 14.12
N ALA A 334 -7.31 -5.01 14.70
CA ALA A 334 -6.43 -5.18 15.85
C ALA A 334 -7.21 -5.19 17.16
N ILE A 335 -8.52 -4.93 17.13
CA ILE A 335 -9.38 -4.92 18.30
C ILE A 335 -10.40 -6.04 18.13
N VAL A 336 -10.71 -6.75 19.19
CA VAL A 336 -11.81 -7.72 19.26
C VAL A 336 -12.64 -7.44 20.49
N MET A 337 -13.93 -7.78 20.44
CA MET A 337 -14.82 -7.70 21.59
C MET A 337 -14.90 -9.06 22.25
N VAL A 338 -14.58 -9.14 23.54
CA VAL A 338 -14.63 -10.39 24.33
C VAL A 338 -15.61 -10.26 25.48
N PRO A 339 -16.19 -11.36 25.98
CA PRO A 339 -16.94 -11.35 27.22
C PRO A 339 -16.06 -10.88 28.38
N ARG A 340 -16.62 -10.02 29.22
CA ARG A 340 -15.89 -9.45 30.36
C ARG A 340 -15.92 -10.42 31.54
N THR A 341 -14.77 -10.56 32.22
CA THR A 341 -14.61 -11.45 33.38
C THR A 341 -14.34 -10.72 34.70
N ASP A 342 -14.20 -9.40 34.67
CA ASP A 342 -13.83 -8.57 35.83
C ASP A 342 -15.04 -8.09 36.68
N GLY A 343 -16.25 -8.59 36.38
CA GLY A 343 -17.48 -8.21 37.09
C GLY A 343 -17.96 -6.77 36.82
N GLY A 344 -17.37 -6.07 35.84
CA GLY A 344 -17.76 -4.70 35.50
C GLY A 344 -19.18 -4.59 34.92
N ARG A 345 -19.72 -3.36 34.91
CA ARG A 345 -21.11 -3.04 34.50
C ARG A 345 -21.53 -3.59 33.12
N TYR A 346 -20.60 -3.69 32.18
CA TYR A 346 -20.89 -4.05 30.80
C TYR A 346 -20.54 -5.51 30.52
N LYS A 347 -21.24 -6.17 29.58
CA LYS A 347 -21.05 -7.60 29.30
C LYS A 347 -19.78 -7.92 28.50
N THR A 348 -19.25 -6.95 27.77
CA THR A 348 -18.13 -7.13 26.84
C THR A 348 -17.10 -6.05 27.01
N GLU A 349 -15.85 -6.38 26.71
CA GLU A 349 -14.74 -5.43 26.66
C GLU A 349 -13.94 -5.54 25.38
N ALA A 350 -13.28 -4.44 25.02
CA ALA A 350 -12.39 -4.40 23.86
C ALA A 350 -11.01 -4.90 24.27
N VAL A 351 -10.44 -5.82 23.49
CA VAL A 351 -9.06 -6.30 23.66
C VAL A 351 -8.27 -6.00 22.41
N VAL A 352 -7.09 -5.41 22.56
CA VAL A 352 -6.19 -5.07 21.46
C VAL A 352 -5.18 -6.21 21.26
N ASN A 353 -5.09 -6.74 20.04
CA ASN A 353 -4.01 -7.61 19.60
C ASN A 353 -2.78 -6.76 19.20
N PRO A 354 -1.69 -6.79 19.98
CA PRO A 354 -0.50 -5.97 19.72
C PRO A 354 0.22 -6.34 18.42
N ALA A 355 0.09 -7.59 17.96
CA ALA A 355 0.72 -8.06 16.71
C ALA A 355 0.06 -7.49 15.44
N ARG A 356 -1.20 -7.02 15.54
CA ARG A 356 -1.94 -6.36 14.45
C ARG A 356 -1.96 -4.84 14.57
N CYS A 357 -1.89 -4.31 15.79
CA CYS A 357 -2.01 -2.87 16.04
C CYS A 357 -0.84 -2.09 15.45
N VAL A 358 -1.07 -1.17 14.50
CA VAL A 358 0.00 -0.33 13.93
C VAL A 358 0.29 0.96 14.72
N GLY A 359 -0.38 1.18 15.86
CA GLY A 359 -0.16 2.38 16.69
C GLY A 359 -0.68 3.69 16.09
N CYS A 360 -1.72 3.64 15.25
CA CYS A 360 -2.28 4.83 14.60
C CYS A 360 -3.16 5.71 15.51
N GLY A 361 -3.65 5.18 16.64
CA GLY A 361 -4.48 5.95 17.58
C GLY A 361 -5.94 6.17 17.14
N ILE A 362 -6.40 5.68 15.99
CA ILE A 362 -7.79 5.86 15.51
C ILE A 362 -8.84 5.42 16.55
N CYS A 363 -8.55 4.34 17.28
CA CYS A 363 -9.41 3.83 18.35
C CYS A 363 -9.55 4.81 19.53
N VAL A 364 -8.50 5.58 19.84
CA VAL A 364 -8.53 6.62 20.87
C VAL A 364 -9.52 7.71 20.47
N GLY A 365 -9.47 8.16 19.21
CA GLY A 365 -10.43 9.12 18.65
C GLY A 365 -11.87 8.60 18.55
N ALA A 366 -12.09 7.30 18.70
CA ALA A 366 -13.41 6.66 18.68
C ALA A 366 -14.00 6.40 20.08
N CYS A 367 -13.24 6.68 21.15
CA CYS A 367 -13.56 6.24 22.52
C CYS A 367 -13.98 7.41 23.43
N ASP A 368 -15.29 7.67 23.52
CA ASP A 368 -15.85 8.71 24.41
C ASP A 368 -15.56 8.45 25.90
N SER A 369 -15.38 7.18 26.30
CA SER A 369 -15.08 6.86 27.70
C SER A 369 -13.62 7.04 28.07
N ALA A 370 -12.76 7.41 27.12
CA ALA A 370 -11.32 7.56 27.27
C ALA A 370 -10.59 6.31 27.83
N GLY A 371 -11.19 5.12 27.66
CA GLY A 371 -10.63 3.85 28.16
C GLY A 371 -9.55 3.22 27.28
N ILE A 372 -8.98 3.96 26.33
CA ILE A 372 -7.90 3.47 25.47
C ILE A 372 -6.64 4.31 25.72
N LEU A 373 -5.59 3.60 26.08
CA LEU A 373 -4.25 4.11 26.28
C LEU A 373 -3.44 3.96 24.98
N LEU A 374 -2.64 4.95 24.65
CA LEU A 374 -1.64 4.85 23.58
C LEU A 374 -0.28 5.26 24.13
N GLY A 375 0.67 4.34 24.15
CA GLY A 375 2.00 4.60 24.71
C GLY A 375 2.03 4.78 26.23
N GLY A 376 0.99 4.28 26.92
CA GLY A 376 0.83 4.43 28.37
C GLY A 376 -0.03 5.61 28.80
N GLU A 377 -0.47 6.45 27.85
CA GLU A 377 -1.22 7.68 28.16
C GLU A 377 -2.68 7.64 27.69
N HIS A 378 -3.58 8.25 28.46
CA HIS A 378 -4.99 8.41 28.11
C HIS A 378 -5.22 9.60 27.17
N ALA A 379 -6.29 9.51 26.37
CA ALA A 379 -6.79 10.64 25.57
C ALA A 379 -7.00 11.92 26.39
N ARG A 380 -7.42 11.79 27.67
CA ARG A 380 -7.64 12.92 28.58
C ARG A 380 -6.36 13.67 28.91
N VAL A 381 -5.26 12.95 29.15
CA VAL A 381 -3.94 13.57 29.39
C VAL A 381 -3.50 14.34 28.14
N LEU A 382 -3.70 13.75 26.95
CA LEU A 382 -3.43 14.43 25.69
C LEU A 382 -4.29 15.69 25.49
N THR A 383 -5.57 15.64 25.87
CA THR A 383 -6.48 16.79 25.83
C THR A 383 -6.01 17.90 26.76
N GLY A 384 -5.59 17.57 27.98
CA GLY A 384 -4.99 18.52 28.93
C GLY A 384 -3.69 19.15 28.41
N ALA A 385 -2.85 18.37 27.73
CA ALA A 385 -1.63 18.86 27.09
C ALA A 385 -1.91 19.80 25.91
N VAL A 386 -2.99 19.56 25.16
CA VAL A 386 -3.46 20.47 24.11
C VAL A 386 -3.91 21.80 24.71
N THR A 387 -4.74 21.77 25.76
CA THR A 387 -5.24 22.99 26.39
C THR A 387 -4.12 23.82 27.01
N SER A 388 -3.17 23.17 27.70
CA SER A 388 -2.04 23.86 28.32
C SER A 388 -1.16 24.54 27.28
N ARG A 389 -0.99 23.93 26.11
CA ARG A 389 -0.22 24.52 25.01
C ARG A 389 -0.87 25.76 24.41
N ILE A 390 -2.19 25.78 24.28
CA ILE A 390 -2.89 26.98 23.81
C ILE A 390 -2.82 28.11 24.83
N VAL A 391 -2.95 27.79 26.13
CA VAL A 391 -2.76 28.79 27.19
C VAL A 391 -1.34 29.37 27.14
N ALA A 392 -0.31 28.51 27.00
CA ALA A 392 1.07 28.96 26.89
C ALA A 392 1.31 29.87 25.67
N LEU A 393 0.77 29.48 24.51
CA LEU A 393 0.85 30.28 23.29
C LEU A 393 0.21 31.66 23.48
N ARG A 394 -1.02 31.70 24.03
CA ARG A 394 -1.72 32.96 24.30
C ARG A 394 -0.92 33.86 25.24
N ASN A 395 -0.35 33.32 26.31
CA ASN A 395 0.47 34.07 27.25
C ASN A 395 1.73 34.64 26.58
N THR A 396 2.33 33.92 25.64
CA THR A 396 3.48 34.41 24.86
C THR A 396 3.07 35.52 23.90
N LEU A 397 1.95 35.38 23.21
CA LEU A 397 1.42 36.40 22.29
C LEU A 397 0.97 37.68 23.02
N ALA A 398 0.47 37.56 24.25
CA ALA A 398 0.10 38.70 25.07
C ALA A 398 1.30 39.56 25.51
N ARG A 399 2.52 38.99 25.50
CA ARG A 399 3.77 39.68 25.85
C ARG A 399 4.44 40.37 24.66
N THR A 400 3.98 40.13 23.44
CA THR A 400 4.50 40.79 22.22
C THR A 400 3.78 42.11 21.95
N SER A 401 4.50 43.10 21.41
CA SER A 401 3.92 44.38 20.98
C SER A 401 2.88 44.20 19.87
N ALA A 402 1.83 45.02 19.89
CA ALA A 402 0.70 44.92 18.97
C ALA A 402 1.08 45.26 17.50
N PRO A 403 0.41 44.65 16.50
CA PRO A 403 -0.68 43.67 16.60
C PRO A 403 -0.18 42.23 16.82
N ALA A 404 -0.70 41.57 17.85
CA ALA A 404 -0.38 40.17 18.13
C ALA A 404 -1.11 39.23 17.15
N PRO A 405 -0.43 38.21 16.58
CA PRO A 405 -1.07 37.27 15.67
C PRO A 405 -2.14 36.42 16.37
N ARG A 406 -3.15 35.96 15.63
CA ARG A 406 -4.24 35.13 16.16
C ARG A 406 -3.71 33.74 16.58
N PRO A 407 -3.98 33.23 17.79
CA PRO A 407 -3.50 31.92 18.22
C PRO A 407 -4.19 30.78 17.47
N VAL A 408 -3.45 30.00 16.69
CA VAL A 408 -3.97 28.85 15.94
C VAL A 408 -3.33 27.55 16.43
N LEU A 409 -4.17 26.55 16.72
CA LEU A 409 -3.69 25.19 16.98
C LEU A 409 -3.68 24.39 15.69
N VAL A 410 -2.57 23.73 15.38
CA VAL A 410 -2.48 22.83 14.24
C VAL A 410 -2.36 21.39 14.73
N PHE A 411 -3.26 20.51 14.31
CA PHE A 411 -3.08 19.06 14.44
C PHE A 411 -2.48 18.51 13.15
N ALA A 412 -1.32 17.88 13.22
CA ALA A 412 -0.63 17.33 12.06
C ALA A 412 -0.40 15.82 12.21
N CYS A 413 -0.53 15.08 11.11
CA CYS A 413 -0.10 13.68 11.07
C CYS A 413 1.42 13.59 11.31
N ARG A 414 1.86 12.59 12.09
CA ARG A 414 3.29 12.35 12.40
C ARG A 414 4.14 12.15 11.14
N LEU A 415 3.50 11.74 10.05
CA LEU A 415 4.10 11.46 8.77
C LEU A 415 4.04 12.68 7.83
N MET A 416 4.03 13.89 8.38
CA MET A 416 4.48 15.12 7.71
C MET A 416 5.93 15.44 8.10
N PRO A 417 6.94 14.67 7.64
CA PRO A 417 8.36 14.89 7.94
C PRO A 417 8.87 16.31 7.63
N HIS A 418 8.12 17.09 6.87
CA HIS A 418 8.60 18.35 6.35
C HIS A 418 8.30 19.56 7.25
N LEU A 419 7.71 19.34 8.42
CA LEU A 419 7.75 20.29 9.53
C LEU A 419 9.04 20.17 10.34
N GLU A 420 9.88 19.16 10.07
CA GLU A 420 11.19 19.01 10.71
C GLU A 420 12.09 20.21 10.41
N GLY A 421 12.71 20.75 11.46
CA GLY A 421 13.50 21.98 11.39
C GLY A 421 12.67 23.27 11.34
N ARG A 422 11.33 23.18 11.27
CA ARG A 422 10.42 24.33 11.35
C ARG A 422 9.66 24.43 12.66
N LEU A 423 9.76 23.44 13.53
CA LEU A 423 9.09 23.44 14.82
C LEU A 423 10.07 23.84 15.91
N GLY A 424 9.72 24.87 16.68
CA GLY A 424 10.38 25.17 17.94
C GLY A 424 10.12 24.08 19.00
N PRO A 425 10.86 24.10 20.12
CA PRO A 425 10.67 23.13 21.21
C PRO A 425 9.23 23.11 21.75
N ASP A 426 8.55 24.26 21.75
CA ASP A 426 7.16 24.41 22.20
C ASP A 426 6.13 24.11 21.09
N GLY A 427 6.57 23.60 19.94
CA GLY A 427 5.73 23.34 18.76
C GLY A 427 5.37 24.57 17.94
N ALA A 428 5.91 25.74 18.28
CA ALA A 428 5.74 26.96 17.49
C ALA A 428 6.24 26.75 16.05
N LEU A 429 5.45 27.18 15.06
CA LEU A 429 5.74 26.94 13.65
C LEU A 429 6.50 28.11 13.01
N ALA A 430 7.71 27.85 12.55
CA ALA A 430 8.54 28.81 11.82
C ALA A 430 7.86 29.22 10.51
N GLY A 431 7.66 30.53 10.35
CA GLY A 431 7.03 31.13 9.18
C GLY A 431 5.52 31.36 9.29
N VAL A 432 4.88 30.99 10.41
CA VAL A 432 3.48 31.32 10.72
C VAL A 432 3.39 31.75 12.20
N PRO A 433 3.65 33.03 12.52
CA PRO A 433 3.58 33.54 13.88
C PRO A 433 2.21 33.27 14.51
N GLY A 434 2.18 32.83 15.78
CA GLY A 434 0.93 32.51 16.46
C GLY A 434 0.33 31.13 16.11
N ALA A 435 1.01 30.30 15.33
CA ALA A 435 0.62 28.90 15.11
C ALA A 435 1.49 27.94 15.95
N THR A 436 0.86 26.95 16.60
CA THR A 436 1.56 25.85 17.31
C THR A 436 1.06 24.49 16.85
N VAL A 437 1.97 23.52 16.67
CA VAL A 437 1.68 22.21 16.05
C VAL A 437 1.69 21.07 17.06
N VAL A 438 0.60 20.29 17.09
CA VAL A 438 0.43 18.99 17.75
C VAL A 438 0.58 17.87 16.72
N GLY A 439 1.71 17.18 16.78
CA GLY A 439 1.90 15.93 16.04
C GLY A 439 1.10 14.80 16.68
N LEU A 440 0.27 14.13 15.89
CA LEU A 440 -0.44 12.90 16.27
C LEU A 440 0.07 11.74 15.43
N PRO A 441 0.15 10.49 15.94
CA PRO A 441 0.48 9.32 15.11
C PRO A 441 -0.36 9.22 13.84
N CYS A 442 -1.62 9.65 13.91
CA CYS A 442 -2.51 9.90 12.78
C CYS A 442 -3.54 10.95 13.20
N VAL A 443 -3.99 11.81 12.28
CA VAL A 443 -5.10 12.73 12.55
C VAL A 443 -6.41 12.01 12.88
N GLY A 444 -6.58 10.75 12.46
CA GLY A 444 -7.74 9.92 12.87
C GLY A 444 -7.81 9.62 14.38
N MET A 445 -6.73 9.88 15.12
CA MET A 445 -6.72 9.84 16.59
C MET A 445 -7.46 11.02 17.23
N LEU A 446 -7.67 12.10 16.47
CA LEU A 446 -8.27 13.33 16.97
C LEU A 446 -9.71 13.07 17.41
N HIS A 447 -9.96 13.23 18.70
CA HIS A 447 -11.28 13.17 19.30
C HIS A 447 -11.92 14.57 19.23
N PRO A 448 -13.23 14.72 18.94
CA PRO A 448 -13.90 16.01 18.87
C PRO A 448 -13.73 16.88 20.13
N GLU A 449 -13.71 16.28 21.32
CA GLU A 449 -13.43 17.01 22.59
C GLU A 449 -12.08 17.73 22.61
N MET A 450 -11.07 17.24 21.87
CA MET A 450 -9.78 17.92 21.76
C MET A 450 -9.90 19.22 20.97
N LEU A 451 -10.81 19.27 19.98
CA LEU A 451 -11.09 20.47 19.19
C LEU A 451 -11.88 21.47 20.03
N GLU A 452 -12.93 20.99 20.70
CA GLU A 452 -13.76 21.80 21.60
C GLU A 452 -12.92 22.37 22.75
N GLY A 453 -12.05 21.56 23.36
CA GLY A 453 -11.14 21.99 24.41
C GLY A 453 -10.11 23.03 23.93
N ALA A 454 -9.57 22.90 22.73
CA ALA A 454 -8.66 23.89 22.15
C ALA A 454 -9.35 25.25 21.92
N LEU A 455 -10.57 25.23 21.35
CA LEU A 455 -11.37 26.44 21.14
C LEU A 455 -11.78 27.08 22.46
N GLY A 456 -12.23 26.28 23.44
CA GLY A 456 -12.58 26.73 24.78
C GLY A 456 -11.39 27.31 25.57
N ALA A 457 -10.18 26.80 25.33
CA ALA A 457 -8.94 27.36 25.89
C ALA A 457 -8.50 28.68 25.23
N GLY A 458 -9.21 29.14 24.19
CA GLY A 458 -9.01 30.43 23.53
C GLY A 458 -8.16 30.39 22.26
N ALA A 459 -8.03 29.24 21.58
CA ALA A 459 -7.48 29.21 20.23
C ALA A 459 -8.44 29.94 19.28
N ALA A 460 -7.97 30.92 18.51
CA ALA A 460 -8.77 31.62 17.51
C ALA A 460 -9.29 30.66 16.43
N GLY A 461 -8.49 29.65 16.07
CA GLY A 461 -8.91 28.57 15.18
C GLY A 461 -8.10 27.28 15.38
N VAL A 462 -8.63 26.18 14.85
CA VAL A 462 -7.99 24.87 14.81
C VAL A 462 -7.83 24.45 13.35
N TYR A 463 -6.59 24.17 12.97
CA TYR A 463 -6.22 23.67 11.66
C TYR A 463 -5.84 22.19 11.76
N ILE A 464 -6.30 21.38 10.82
CA ILE A 464 -6.00 19.95 10.80
C ILE A 464 -5.35 19.62 9.45
N ALA A 465 -4.11 19.15 9.51
CA ALA A 465 -3.33 18.73 8.35
C ALA A 465 -3.19 17.21 8.33
N GLY A 466 -3.94 16.57 7.44
CA GLY A 466 -3.95 15.11 7.24
C GLY A 466 -3.24 14.68 5.97
N CYS A 467 -3.04 13.37 5.83
CA CYS A 467 -2.64 12.77 4.56
C CYS A 467 -3.83 12.77 3.59
N VAL A 468 -3.53 12.85 2.29
CA VAL A 468 -4.48 12.54 1.22
C VAL A 468 -5.22 11.23 1.54
N PRO A 469 -6.57 11.19 1.54
CA PRO A 469 -7.33 10.00 1.93
C PRO A 469 -6.94 8.71 1.18
N GLU A 470 -6.69 8.84 -0.12
CA GLU A 470 -6.29 7.80 -1.06
C GLU A 470 -4.89 7.25 -0.77
N ASP A 471 -4.03 8.04 -0.12
CA ASP A 471 -2.70 7.64 0.31
C ASP A 471 -2.51 7.60 1.84
N CYS A 472 -3.62 7.52 2.59
CA CYS A 472 -3.55 7.61 4.04
C CYS A 472 -2.67 6.49 4.62
N GLN A 473 -1.64 6.87 5.37
CA GLN A 473 -0.70 5.95 6.01
C GLN A 473 -1.36 5.01 7.03
N ALA A 474 -2.44 5.49 7.67
CA ALA A 474 -3.27 4.72 8.57
C ALA A 474 -4.49 4.08 7.86
N ARG A 475 -4.49 4.06 6.53
CA ARG A 475 -5.57 3.61 5.61
C ARG A 475 -6.82 4.48 5.63
N GLU A 476 -7.43 4.66 6.79
CA GLU A 476 -8.77 5.27 6.89
C GLU A 476 -8.80 6.46 7.85
N GLY A 477 -7.67 6.82 8.47
CA GLY A 477 -7.65 7.87 9.50
C GLY A 477 -8.14 9.24 9.01
N SER A 478 -7.79 9.63 7.78
CA SER A 478 -8.25 10.88 7.16
C SER A 478 -9.76 10.87 6.94
N THR A 479 -10.29 9.82 6.30
CA THR A 479 -11.72 9.66 6.03
C THR A 479 -12.56 9.57 7.30
N LEU A 480 -12.15 8.75 8.27
CA LEU A 480 -12.87 8.59 9.54
C LEU A 480 -12.94 9.90 10.33
N LEU A 481 -11.86 10.69 10.31
CA LEU A 481 -11.89 12.01 10.93
C LEU A 481 -12.86 12.94 10.18
N ALA A 482 -12.78 13.01 8.85
CA ALA A 482 -13.66 13.85 8.06
C ALA A 482 -15.14 13.53 8.36
N GLU A 483 -15.52 12.24 8.40
CA GLU A 483 -16.86 11.79 8.75
C GLU A 483 -17.30 12.23 10.16
N ARG A 484 -16.39 12.25 11.15
CA ARG A 484 -16.69 12.74 12.51
C ARG A 484 -16.93 14.24 12.54
N LEU A 485 -16.13 15.01 11.80
CA LEU A 485 -16.25 16.47 11.73
C LEU A 485 -17.55 16.92 11.07
N VAL A 486 -18.03 16.20 10.06
CA VAL A 486 -19.33 16.49 9.40
C VAL A 486 -20.52 15.79 10.06
N GLY A 487 -20.32 15.13 11.21
CA GLY A 487 -21.39 14.49 11.98
C GLY A 487 -21.95 13.18 11.39
N GLN A 488 -21.30 12.61 10.38
CA GLN A 488 -21.63 11.32 9.77
C GLN A 488 -21.13 10.11 10.58
N ARG A 489 -20.12 10.33 11.44
CA ARG A 489 -19.57 9.30 12.34
C ARG A 489 -19.49 9.80 13.79
N LEU A 490 -19.72 8.90 14.75
CA LEU A 490 -19.52 9.18 16.18
C LEU A 490 -18.05 8.95 16.58
N PRO A 491 -17.52 9.66 17.58
CA PRO A 491 -18.11 10.85 18.21
C PRO A 491 -18.22 12.02 17.23
N LYS A 492 -19.31 12.76 17.32
CA LYS A 492 -19.58 13.93 16.47
C LYS A 492 -19.07 15.17 17.16
N LEU A 493 -18.58 16.14 16.39
CA LEU A 493 -18.34 17.49 16.89
C LEU A 493 -19.69 18.15 17.22
N LYS A 494 -19.88 18.61 18.46
CA LYS A 494 -21.20 19.09 18.92
C LYS A 494 -21.59 20.42 18.30
N ASP A 495 -20.61 21.30 18.11
CA ASP A 495 -20.83 22.64 17.59
C ASP A 495 -19.68 23.02 16.65
N VAL A 496 -20.00 23.16 15.36
CA VAL A 496 -19.04 23.66 14.37
C VAL A 496 -19.17 25.16 14.40
N ALA A 497 -18.31 25.84 15.16
CA ALA A 497 -18.15 27.29 14.98
C ALA A 497 -17.72 27.51 13.52
N SER A 498 -18.68 27.89 12.67
CA SER A 498 -18.55 27.90 11.21
C SER A 498 -17.38 28.79 10.80
N GLY A 499 -16.27 28.16 10.39
CA GLY A 499 -15.05 28.85 9.96
C GLY A 499 -13.85 28.77 10.91
N ARG A 500 -14.01 28.31 12.17
CA ARG A 500 -12.88 28.21 13.13
C ARG A 500 -12.17 26.86 13.12
N VAL A 501 -12.72 25.85 12.44
CA VAL A 501 -12.07 24.54 12.24
C VAL A 501 -11.90 24.29 10.75
N ARG A 502 -10.68 24.01 10.32
CA ARG A 502 -10.37 23.71 8.93
C ARG A 502 -9.58 22.41 8.82
N LEU A 503 -9.98 21.57 7.87
CA LEU A 503 -9.35 20.28 7.55
C LEU A 503 -8.85 20.34 6.12
N ASP A 504 -7.56 20.11 5.92
CA ASP A 504 -6.94 20.04 4.59
C ASP A 504 -6.00 18.83 4.47
N TRP A 505 -5.82 18.38 3.23
CA TRP A 505 -5.04 17.20 2.88
C TRP A 505 -3.77 17.58 2.15
N TYR A 506 -2.67 16.95 2.55
CA TYR A 506 -1.36 17.20 2.00
C TYR A 506 -0.64 15.90 1.70
N SER A 507 0.05 15.86 0.57
CA SER A 507 1.21 14.99 0.42
C SER A 507 2.32 15.52 1.32
N PRO A 508 3.17 14.66 1.92
CA PRO A 508 4.25 15.12 2.78
C PRO A 508 5.07 16.25 2.15
N VAL A 509 5.39 16.16 0.86
CA VAL A 509 6.26 17.12 0.15
C VAL A 509 5.65 18.53 -0.04
N GLU A 510 4.35 18.72 0.21
CA GLU A 510 3.62 19.97 -0.06
C GLU A 510 3.74 21.04 1.05
N VAL A 511 4.91 21.22 1.63
CA VAL A 511 5.14 22.18 2.75
C VAL A 511 4.72 23.60 2.41
N ARG A 512 5.10 24.07 1.21
CA ARG A 512 4.86 25.46 0.82
C ARG A 512 3.36 25.75 0.71
N ARG A 513 2.61 24.78 0.18
CA ARG A 513 1.15 24.84 0.09
C ARG A 513 0.53 24.85 1.49
N PHE A 514 0.92 23.91 2.35
CA PHE A 514 0.47 23.87 3.74
C PHE A 514 0.70 25.20 4.48
N LEU A 515 1.90 25.79 4.38
CA LEU A 515 2.20 27.07 5.03
C LEU A 515 1.38 28.22 4.45
N GLY A 516 1.13 28.23 3.14
CA GLY A 516 0.28 29.21 2.48
C GLY A 516 -1.18 29.12 2.93
N ASP A 517 -1.75 27.92 2.89
CA ASP A 517 -3.13 27.65 3.28
C ASP A 517 -3.36 27.98 4.76
N LEU A 518 -2.40 27.64 5.64
CA LEU A 518 -2.49 27.94 7.06
C LEU A 518 -2.47 29.45 7.36
N ARG A 519 -1.64 30.23 6.65
CA ARG A 519 -1.65 31.70 6.78
C ARG A 519 -2.96 32.29 6.32
N ALA A 520 -3.45 31.87 5.14
CA ALA A 520 -4.73 32.31 4.62
C ALA A 520 -5.88 31.98 5.58
N PHE A 521 -5.84 30.80 6.21
CA PHE A 521 -6.78 30.45 7.28
C PHE A 521 -6.68 31.39 8.48
N GLN A 522 -5.46 31.63 8.99
CA GLN A 522 -5.24 32.51 10.15
C GLN A 522 -5.71 33.96 9.91
N GLU A 523 -5.51 34.47 8.68
CA GLU A 523 -5.98 35.79 8.24
C GLU A 523 -7.51 35.84 8.14
N ALA A 524 -8.14 34.78 7.65
CA ALA A 524 -9.59 34.67 7.48
C ALA A 524 -10.36 34.38 8.79
N LEU A 525 -9.68 34.06 9.89
CA LEU A 525 -10.35 33.89 11.19
C LEU A 525 -11.06 35.19 11.63
N PRO A 526 -12.14 35.10 12.42
CA PRO A 526 -12.80 36.28 12.98
C PRO A 526 -11.89 37.06 13.94
#